data_AF-A0A3A4Z3V1-F1
#
_entry.id   AF-A0A3A4Z3V1-F1
#
_cell.length_a   1.000
_cell.length_b   1.000
_cell.length_c   1.000
_cell.angle_alpha   90.00
_cell.angle_beta   90.00
_cell.angle_gamma   90.00
#
_symmetry.space_group_name_H-M   'P 1'
#
loop_
_entity.id
_entity.type
_entity.pdbx_description
1 polymer ?
#
loop_
_entity_poly.entity_id
_entity_poly.type
_entity_poly.pdbx_seq_one_letter_code
_entity_poly.pdbx_strand_id
1 'polypeptide(L)'
;MSTNSFAKKIYPLFLIIITVSLAIGSLRHVFVYLRISKKIVDKEKELESLEEKNKALKVRLQEVQSPKFLDEEARKLLGVGDASGAAEITFDPIITEIPKEAPKEPSNLQKWLSYFGF
;
A
#
# COMPACT_ATOMS: atom_id res chain seq x y z
N MET A 1 18.85 -39.62 55.34
CA MET A 1 17.75 -38.65 55.50
C MET A 1 18.33 -37.23 55.41
N SER A 2 18.55 -36.69 54.21
CA SER A 2 19.13 -35.33 53.98
C SER A 2 18.75 -34.72 52.60
N THR A 3 17.74 -35.25 51.92
CA THR A 3 17.35 -34.79 50.57
C THR A 3 16.47 -33.54 50.59
N ASN A 4 15.84 -33.23 51.74
CA ASN A 4 14.88 -32.13 51.87
C ASN A 4 15.53 -30.73 51.89
N SER A 5 16.80 -30.59 52.28
CA SER A 5 17.48 -29.27 52.29
C SER A 5 18.00 -28.88 50.90
N PHE A 6 18.43 -29.85 50.10
CA PHE A 6 18.91 -29.66 48.74
C PHE A 6 17.77 -29.31 47.77
N ALA A 7 16.66 -30.05 47.83
CA ALA A 7 15.47 -29.79 47.01
C ALA A 7 14.87 -28.39 47.27
N LYS A 8 14.85 -27.93 48.53
CA LYS A 8 14.36 -26.60 48.90
C LYS A 8 15.22 -25.45 48.37
N LYS A 9 16.52 -25.69 48.11
CA LYS A 9 17.44 -24.71 47.53
C LYS A 9 17.45 -24.73 46.00
N ILE A 10 17.17 -25.88 45.40
CA ILE A 10 17.10 -26.04 43.93
C ILE A 10 15.79 -25.49 43.36
N TYR A 11 14.68 -25.64 44.08
CA TYR A 11 13.37 -25.14 43.65
C TYR A 11 13.35 -23.64 43.28
N PRO A 12 13.86 -22.69 44.10
CA PRO A 12 13.90 -21.28 43.73
C PRO A 12 14.82 -21.01 42.54
N LEU A 13 15.91 -21.77 42.39
CA LEU A 13 16.82 -21.65 41.25
C LEU A 13 16.12 -22.02 39.94
N PHE A 14 15.33 -23.10 39.95
CA PHE A 14 14.53 -23.53 38.81
C PHE A 14 13.43 -22.51 38.46
N LEU A 15 12.77 -21.95 39.46
CA LEU A 15 11.79 -20.88 39.29
C LEU A 15 12.41 -19.64 38.62
N ILE A 16 13.58 -19.21 39.09
CA ILE A 16 14.31 -18.07 38.50
C ILE A 16 14.64 -18.34 37.03
N ILE A 17 15.12 -19.54 36.69
CA ILE A 17 15.44 -19.91 35.30
C ILE A 17 14.20 -19.82 34.41
N ILE A 18 13.06 -20.35 34.88
CA ILE A 18 11.79 -20.26 34.14
C ILE A 18 11.37 -18.81 33.96
N THR A 19 11.42 -18.00 35.01
CA THR A 19 11.02 -16.58 34.96
C THR A 19 11.91 -15.78 34.00
N VAL A 20 13.23 -16.01 34.03
CA VAL A 20 14.18 -15.36 33.11
C VAL A 20 13.93 -15.78 31.67
N SER A 21 13.70 -17.08 31.43
CA SER A 21 13.38 -17.58 30.09
C SER A 21 12.09 -16.95 29.54
N LEU A 22 11.05 -16.84 30.38
CA LEU A 22 9.78 -16.22 30.01
C LEU A 22 9.97 -14.73 29.71
N ALA A 23 10.74 -14.02 30.55
CA ALA A 23 11.02 -12.61 30.36
C ALA A 23 11.73 -12.35 29.02
N ILE A 24 12.77 -13.13 28.69
CA ILE A 24 13.50 -13.01 27.43
C ILE A 24 12.59 -13.26 26.22
N GLY A 25 11.70 -14.26 26.31
CA GLY A 25 10.70 -14.54 25.28
C GLY A 25 9.77 -13.35 25.06
N SER A 26 9.17 -12.82 26.12
CA SER A 26 8.27 -11.67 26.08
C SER A 26 8.95 -10.42 25.54
N LEU A 27 10.18 -10.14 25.96
CA LEU A 27 10.98 -9.03 25.45
C LEU A 27 11.15 -9.12 23.92
N ARG A 28 11.50 -10.30 23.38
CA ARG A 28 11.60 -10.50 21.93
C ARG A 28 10.28 -10.21 21.21
N HIS A 29 9.15 -10.68 21.75
CA HIS A 29 7.84 -10.42 21.16
C HIS A 29 7.50 -8.93 21.12
N VAL A 30 7.79 -8.18 22.19
CA VAL A 30 7.55 -6.74 22.25
C VAL A 30 8.40 -6.01 21.19
N PHE A 31 9.69 -6.35 21.05
CA PHE A 31 10.55 -5.74 20.03
C PHE A 31 10.07 -6.03 18.61
N VAL A 32 9.64 -7.25 18.33
CA VAL A 32 9.09 -7.62 17.01
C VAL A 32 7.80 -6.85 16.74
N TYR A 33 6.89 -6.77 17.71
CA TYR A 33 5.64 -6.03 17.58
C TYR A 33 5.88 -4.53 17.29
N LEU A 34 6.79 -3.89 18.03
CA LEU A 34 7.15 -2.49 17.80
C LEU A 34 7.72 -2.26 16.39
N ARG A 35 8.57 -3.18 15.91
CA ARG A 35 9.13 -3.09 14.55
C ARG A 35 8.04 -3.27 13.48
N ILE A 36 7.09 -4.17 13.70
CA ILE A 36 5.96 -4.39 12.77
C ILE A 36 5.04 -3.17 12.77
N SER A 37 4.69 -2.65 13.94
CA SER A 37 3.85 -1.45 14.07
C SER A 37 4.46 -0.26 13.34
N LYS A 38 5.77 -0.01 13.51
CA LYS A 38 6.46 1.05 12.76
C LYS A 38 6.38 0.83 11.24
N LYS A 39 6.61 -0.41 10.77
CA LYS A 39 6.49 -0.74 9.34
C LYS A 39 5.07 -0.54 8.80
N ILE A 40 4.04 -0.84 9.60
CA ILE A 40 2.64 -0.64 9.21
C ILE A 40 2.39 0.85 9.03
N VAL A 41 2.79 1.69 10.00
CA VAL A 41 2.64 3.15 9.92
C VAL A 41 3.38 3.72 8.70
N ASP A 42 4.61 3.27 8.46
CA ASP A 42 5.37 3.72 7.28
C ASP A 42 4.66 3.33 5.96
N LYS A 43 4.03 2.15 5.92
CA LYS A 43 3.28 1.66 4.74
C LYS A 43 1.93 2.35 4.56
N GLU A 44 1.23 2.68 5.64
CA GLU A 44 0.00 3.48 5.61
C GLU A 44 0.28 4.87 5.05
N LYS A 45 1.37 5.50 5.51
CA LYS A 45 1.80 6.81 4.98
C LYS A 45 2.19 6.76 3.50
N GLU A 46 2.82 5.67 3.07
CA GLU A 46 3.14 5.45 1.66
C GLU A 46 1.85 5.35 0.83
N LEU A 47 0.86 4.58 1.29
CA LEU A 47 -0.45 4.47 0.64
C LEU A 47 -1.17 5.81 0.53
N GLU A 48 -1.23 6.57 1.62
CA GLU A 48 -1.85 7.91 1.64
C GLU A 48 -1.19 8.83 0.61
N SER A 49 0.14 8.86 0.56
CA SER A 49 0.88 9.67 -0.42
C SER A 49 0.64 9.23 -1.87
N LEU A 50 0.44 7.93 -2.10
CA LEU A 50 0.12 7.39 -3.43
C LEU A 50 -1.31 7.75 -3.84
N GLU A 51 -2.26 7.71 -2.90
CA GLU A 51 -3.64 8.08 -3.14
C GLU A 51 -3.78 9.58 -3.46
N GLU A 52 -3.08 10.44 -2.72
CA GLU A 52 -3.01 11.87 -3.02
C GLU A 52 -2.43 12.14 -4.40
N LYS A 53 -1.32 11.48 -4.75
CA LYS A 53 -0.72 11.59 -6.09
C LYS A 53 -1.67 11.11 -7.18
N ASN A 54 -2.38 10.00 -6.95
CA ASN A 54 -3.35 9.47 -7.90
C ASN A 54 -4.51 10.45 -8.11
N LYS A 55 -5.01 11.05 -7.02
CA LYS A 55 -6.06 12.07 -7.08
C LYS A 55 -5.59 13.32 -7.82
N ALA A 56 -4.40 13.83 -7.52
CA ALA A 56 -3.82 14.98 -8.21
C ALA A 56 -3.60 14.71 -9.71
N LEU A 57 -3.12 13.52 -10.05
CA LEU A 57 -2.95 13.11 -11.45
C LEU A 57 -4.29 13.01 -12.16
N LYS A 58 -5.33 12.44 -11.53
CA LYS A 58 -6.68 12.39 -12.10
C LYS A 58 -7.26 13.77 -12.38
N VAL A 59 -7.07 14.72 -11.46
CA VAL A 59 -7.51 16.11 -11.65
C VAL A 59 -6.77 16.74 -12.84
N ARG A 60 -5.45 16.59 -12.93
CA ARG A 60 -4.67 17.08 -14.08
C ARG A 60 -5.08 16.42 -15.38
N LEU A 61 -5.40 15.13 -15.36
CA LEU A 61 -5.83 14.39 -16.53
C LEU A 61 -7.19 14.91 -17.03
N GLN A 62 -8.12 15.20 -16.12
CA GLN A 62 -9.38 15.87 -16.46
C GLN A 62 -9.18 17.28 -17.00
N GLU A 63 -8.22 18.04 -16.45
CA GLU A 63 -7.89 19.39 -16.92
C GLU A 63 -7.33 19.37 -18.35
N VAL A 64 -6.37 18.46 -18.62
CA VAL A 64 -5.75 18.30 -19.95
C VAL A 64 -6.73 17.72 -20.98
N GLN A 65 -7.67 16.86 -20.56
CA GLN A 65 -8.74 16.36 -21.42
C GLN A 65 -9.89 17.36 -21.61
N SER A 66 -9.89 18.48 -20.89
CA SER A 66 -10.96 19.46 -21.06
C SER A 66 -10.92 20.06 -22.47
N PRO A 67 -12.08 20.25 -23.13
CA PRO A 67 -12.13 20.73 -24.51
C PRO A 67 -11.49 22.11 -24.67
N LYS A 68 -11.51 22.94 -23.61
CA LYS A 68 -10.83 24.24 -23.60
C LYS A 68 -9.31 24.11 -23.69
N PHE A 69 -8.71 23.18 -22.96
CA PHE A 69 -7.25 22.97 -22.99
C PHE A 69 -6.81 22.38 -24.33
N LEU A 70 -7.60 21.43 -24.87
CA LEU A 70 -7.35 20.86 -26.20
C LEU A 70 -7.45 21.91 -27.30
N ASP A 71 -8.47 22.78 -27.26
CA ASP A 71 -8.63 23.87 -28.23
C ASP A 71 -7.51 24.90 -28.13
N GLU A 72 -7.10 25.29 -26.92
CA GLU A 72 -5.99 26.23 -26.71
C GLU A 72 -4.65 25.66 -27.20
N GLU A 73 -4.32 24.41 -26.87
CA GLU A 73 -3.07 23.79 -27.32
C GLU A 73 -3.11 23.49 -28.83
N ALA A 74 -4.27 23.14 -29.39
CA ALA A 74 -4.46 22.98 -30.83
C ALA A 74 -4.29 24.30 -31.59
N ARG A 75 -4.85 25.41 -31.10
CA ARG A 75 -4.65 26.75 -31.68
C ARG A 75 -3.20 27.17 -31.66
N LYS A 76 -2.50 26.88 -30.55
CA LYS A 76 -1.07 27.17 -30.39
C LYS A 76 -0.19 26.33 -31.33
N LEU A 77 -0.48 25.04 -31.49
CA LEU A 77 0.23 24.15 -32.42
C LEU A 77 -0.05 24.48 -33.89
N LEU A 78 -1.27 24.90 -34.21
CA LEU A 78 -1.67 25.32 -35.55
C LEU A 78 -1.24 26.76 -35.90
N GLY A 79 -0.65 27.49 -34.95
CA GLY A 79 -0.17 28.86 -35.15
C GLY A 79 -1.27 29.90 -35.40
N VAL A 80 -2.51 29.59 -35.03
CA VAL A 80 -3.67 30.46 -35.24
C VAL A 80 -3.83 31.36 -34.00
N GLY A 81 -3.15 32.50 -33.99
CA GLY A 81 -3.39 33.55 -32.99
C GLY A 81 -4.73 34.24 -33.24
N ASP A 82 -5.57 34.35 -32.19
CA ASP A 82 -6.81 35.15 -32.01
C ASP A 82 -7.61 35.61 -33.24
N ALA A 83 -7.63 34.82 -34.30
CA ALA A 83 -8.40 35.09 -35.50
C ALA A 83 -9.78 34.48 -35.33
N SER A 84 -10.73 35.37 -35.09
CA SER A 84 -12.19 35.27 -35.08
C SER A 84 -12.79 34.60 -36.32
N GLY A 85 -12.51 33.31 -36.52
CA GLY A 85 -13.04 32.51 -37.63
C GLY A 85 -13.30 31.08 -37.17
N ALA A 86 -14.58 30.71 -37.15
CA ALA A 86 -15.08 29.44 -36.69
C ALA A 86 -14.43 28.24 -37.41
N ALA A 87 -13.74 27.41 -36.64
CA ALA A 87 -13.66 25.98 -36.89
C ALA A 87 -13.83 25.31 -35.52
N GLU A 88 -15.00 24.73 -35.30
CA GLU A 88 -15.26 23.86 -34.17
C GLU A 88 -14.40 22.62 -34.38
N ILE A 89 -13.22 22.58 -33.76
CA ILE A 89 -12.30 21.46 -33.88
C ILE A 89 -12.92 20.32 -33.07
N THR A 90 -13.65 19.44 -33.74
CA THR A 90 -14.23 18.25 -33.13
C THR A 90 -13.09 17.29 -32.80
N PHE A 91 -12.58 17.35 -31.58
CA PHE A 91 -11.73 16.29 -31.05
C PHE A 91 -12.62 15.12 -30.68
N ASP A 92 -12.64 14.09 -31.54
CA ASP A 92 -13.09 12.78 -31.09
C ASP A 92 -12.20 12.40 -29.89
N PRO A 93 -12.78 12.05 -28.73
CA PRO A 93 -11.98 11.66 -27.60
C PRO A 93 -11.19 10.43 -28.04
N ILE A 94 -9.88 10.56 -28.18
CA ILE A 94 -8.98 9.41 -28.20
C ILE A 94 -9.06 8.86 -26.78
N ILE A 95 -10.11 8.09 -26.51
CA ILE A 95 -10.19 7.16 -25.40
C ILE A 95 -9.09 6.15 -25.74
N THR A 96 -7.87 6.46 -25.35
CA THR A 96 -6.88 5.41 -25.13
C THR A 96 -7.51 4.60 -24.03
N GLU A 97 -8.11 3.46 -24.41
CA GLU A 97 -8.69 2.51 -23.48
C GLU A 97 -7.72 2.41 -22.32
N ILE A 98 -8.15 2.84 -21.13
CA ILE A 98 -7.41 2.61 -19.90
C ILE A 98 -7.09 1.13 -19.97
N PRO A 99 -5.81 0.70 -19.98
CA PRO A 99 -5.46 -0.70 -20.11
C PRO A 99 -6.31 -1.44 -19.09
N LYS A 100 -7.26 -2.27 -19.58
CA LYS A 100 -8.13 -3.07 -18.72
C LYS A 100 -7.22 -3.67 -17.66
N GLU A 101 -7.56 -3.43 -16.38
CA GLU A 101 -6.80 -3.93 -15.24
C GLU A 101 -6.23 -5.30 -15.61
N ALA A 102 -4.89 -5.41 -15.61
CA ALA A 102 -4.22 -6.67 -15.85
C ALA A 102 -4.94 -7.76 -15.05
N PRO A 103 -5.15 -8.96 -15.63
CA PRO A 103 -5.92 -10.01 -14.98
C PRO A 103 -5.45 -10.15 -13.54
N LYS A 104 -6.31 -9.78 -12.58
CA LYS A 104 -6.00 -9.83 -11.16
C LYS A 104 -5.59 -11.25 -10.87
N GLU A 105 -4.30 -11.47 -10.57
CA GLU A 105 -3.84 -12.77 -10.14
C GLU A 105 -4.72 -13.22 -8.96
N PRO A 106 -5.19 -14.48 -8.96
CA PRO A 106 -6.01 -14.95 -7.87
C PRO A 106 -5.25 -14.75 -6.57
N SER A 107 -5.93 -14.15 -5.59
CA SER A 107 -5.41 -13.97 -4.23
C SER A 107 -4.84 -15.29 -3.74
N ASN A 108 -3.78 -15.25 -2.93
CA ASN A 108 -3.19 -16.47 -2.36
C ASN A 108 -4.25 -17.37 -1.67
N LEU A 109 -5.33 -16.78 -1.14
CA LEU A 109 -6.46 -17.52 -0.57
C LEU A 109 -7.27 -18.30 -1.63
N GLN A 110 -7.52 -17.71 -2.79
CA GLN A 110 -8.18 -18.38 -3.92
C GLN A 110 -7.31 -19.53 -4.46
N LYS A 111 -5.99 -19.33 -4.52
CA LYS A 111 -5.04 -20.40 -4.87
C LYS A 111 -5.12 -21.55 -3.86
N TRP A 112 -5.24 -21.26 -2.56
CA TRP A 112 -5.39 -22.30 -1.53
C TRP A 112 -6.70 -23.08 -1.64
N LEU A 113 -7.85 -22.39 -1.82
CA LEU A 113 -9.14 -23.04 -2.01
C LEU A 113 -9.17 -23.99 -3.22
N SER A 114 -8.48 -23.63 -4.31
CA SER A 114 -8.37 -24.48 -5.50
C SER A 114 -7.69 -25.83 -5.24
N TYR A 115 -6.77 -25.92 -4.26
CA TYR A 115 -6.16 -27.19 -3.86
C TYR A 115 -7.13 -28.10 -3.08
N PHE A 116 -8.19 -27.54 -2.51
CA PHE A 116 -9.20 -28.26 -1.73
C PHE A 116 -10.51 -28.50 -2.48
N GLY A 117 -10.57 -28.18 -3.78
CA GLY A 117 -11.70 -28.52 -4.66
C GLY A 117 -12.97 -27.70 -4.44
N PHE A 118 -12.84 -26.45 -3.94
CA PHE A 118 -13.91 -25.46 -3.85
C PHE A 118 -13.80 -24.39 -4.93
#